data_AF-A0AAW0K4T8-F1
#
_entry.id   AF-A0AAW0K4T8-F1
#
_cell.length_a   1.000
_cell.length_b   1.000
_cell.length_c   1.000
_cell.angle_alpha   90.00
_cell.angle_beta   90.00
_cell.angle_gamma   90.00
#
_symmetry.space_group_name_H-M   'P 1'
#
loop_
_entity.id
_entity.type
_entity.pdbx_description
1 polymer ?
#
loop_
_entity_poly.entity_id
_entity_poly.type
_entity_poly.pdbx_seq_one_letter_code
_entity_poly.pdbx_strand_id
1 'polypeptide(L)' 'MFHPICVMMPIIGGTGAFRFARGFMQAKTQFFNLTSGNAIVEYHVVAIHY' A
#
# COMPACT_ATOMS: atom_id res chain seq x y z
N MET A 1 -11.38 -6.87 18.33
CA MET A 1 -11.94 -6.01 17.26
C MET A 1 -10.75 -5.38 16.52
N PHE A 2 -10.29 -6.03 15.45
CA PHE A 2 -9.19 -5.51 14.63
C PHE A 2 -9.73 -4.36 13.77
N HIS A 3 -9.31 -3.14 14.09
CA HIS A 3 -9.59 -1.99 13.25
C HIS A 3 -8.79 -2.16 11.94
N PRO A 4 -9.34 -1.84 10.76
CA PRO A 4 -8.55 -1.83 9.54
C PRO A 4 -7.44 -0.79 9.71
N ILE A 5 -6.21 -1.27 9.91
CA ILE A 5 -5.02 -0.43 9.93
C ILE A 5 -4.83 0.13 8.52
N CYS A 6 -5.08 1.43 8.38
CA CYS A 6 -4.87 2.20 7.17
C CYS A 6 -3.52 2.89 7.27
N VAL A 7 -2.53 2.38 6.54
CA VAL A 7 -1.19 2.99 6.48
C VAL A 7 -1.07 3.76 5.18
N MET A 8 -0.68 5.03 5.27
CA MET A 8 -0.36 5.86 4.12
C MET A 8 1.15 5.96 4.00
N MET A 9 1.67 5.62 2.82
CA MET A 9 3.11 5.60 2.55
C MET A 9 3.41 6.48 1.34
N PRO A 10 4.38 7.40 1.43
CA PRO A 10 4.78 8.21 0.29
C PRO A 10 5.61 7.37 -0.70
N ILE A 11 5.43 7.61 -1.99
CA ILE A 11 6.31 7.06 -3.04
C ILE A 11 7.53 7.98 -3.11
N ILE A 12 8.67 7.49 -2.62
CA ILE A 12 9.92 8.28 -2.46
C ILE A 12 10.72 8.34 -3.78
N GLY A 13 10.44 7.44 -4.72
CA GLY A 13 11.03 7.44 -6.06
C GLY A 13 10.71 6.17 -6.85
N GLY A 14 11.10 6.15 -8.12
CA GLY A 14 10.93 5.00 -9.00
C GLY A 14 12.01 4.92 -10.08
N THR A 15 12.12 3.77 -10.73
CA THR A 15 13.11 3.48 -11.77
C THR A 15 12.40 2.95 -13.02
N GLY A 16 13.04 3.03 -14.19
CA GLY A 16 12.43 2.63 -15.47
C GLY A 16 11.23 3.51 -15.84
N ALA A 17 10.08 2.88 -16.12
CA ALA A 17 8.82 3.56 -16.47
C ALA A 17 8.26 4.47 -15.35
N PHE A 18 8.73 4.28 -14.11
CA PHE A 18 8.37 5.12 -12.97
C PHE A 18 9.51 6.06 -12.57
N ARG A 19 10.43 6.40 -13.50
CA ARG A 19 11.47 7.41 -13.24
C ARG A 19 10.81 8.73 -12.85
N PHE A 20 11.26 9.30 -11.73
CA PHE A 20 10.66 10.50 -11.12
C PHE A 20 9.19 10.33 -10.71
N ALA A 21 8.72 9.10 -10.47
CA ALA A 21 7.38 8.88 -9.98
C ALA A 21 7.17 9.52 -8.62
N ARG A 22 6.05 10.24 -8.48
CA ARG A 22 5.57 10.83 -7.23
C ARG A 22 4.15 10.36 -6.97
N GLY A 23 3.82 10.16 -5.70
CA GLY A 23 2.48 9.72 -5.33
C GLY A 23 2.41 9.14 -3.94
N PHE A 24 1.30 8.47 -3.66
CA PHE A 24 1.00 7.90 -2.36
C PHE A 24 0.41 6.51 -2.51
N MET A 25 0.65 5.70 -1.50
CA MET A 25 0.11 4.35 -1.38
C MET A 25 -0.69 4.27 -0.08
N GLN A 26 -1.90 3.74 -0.17
CA GLN A 26 -2.74 3.43 0.97
C GLN A 26 -2.85 1.91 1.10
N ALA A 27 -2.44 1.37 2.24
CA ALA A 27 -2.58 -0.04 2.58
C ALA A 27 -3.69 -0.19 3.63
N LYS A 28 -4.73 -0.96 3.31
CA LYS A 28 -5.85 -1.25 4.20
C LYS A 28 -5.92 -2.75 4.46
N THR A 29 -5.70 -3.16 5.71
CA THR A 29 -5.84 -4.58 6.08
C THR A 29 -7.33 -4.89 6.25
N GLN A 30 -7.89 -5.68 5.33
CA GLN A 30 -9.30 -6.08 5.39
C GLN A 30 -9.50 -7.28 6.33
N PHE A 31 -8.56 -8.23 6.30
CA PHE A 31 -8.65 -9.44 7.10
C PHE A 31 -7.27 -9.85 7.57
N PHE A 32 -7.12 -10.12 8.86
CA PHE A 32 -5.88 -10.62 9.44
C PHE A 32 -6.22 -11.81 10.32
N ASN A 33 -5.90 -13.01 9.85
CA ASN A 33 -6.09 -14.24 10.60
C ASN A 33 -4.81 -14.58 11.34
N LEU A 34 -4.79 -14.32 12.66
CA LEU A 34 -3.66 -14.62 13.53
C LEU A 34 -3.40 -16.12 13.70
N THR A 35 -4.42 -16.95 13.52
CA THR A 35 -4.32 -18.40 13.73
C THR A 35 -3.60 -19.10 12.58
N SER A 36 -3.82 -18.63 11.34
CA SER A 36 -3.13 -19.15 10.15
C SER A 36 -2.00 -18.25 9.64
N GLY A 37 -1.86 -17.04 10.19
CA GLY A 37 -0.91 -16.02 9.71
C GLY A 37 -1.31 -15.35 8.39
N ASN A 38 -2.51 -15.61 7.88
CA ASN A 38 -2.95 -15.10 6.59
C ASN A 38 -3.53 -13.69 6.71
N ALA A 39 -3.02 -12.77 5.90
CA ALA A 39 -3.48 -11.40 5.80
C ALA A 39 -4.00 -11.10 4.40
N ILE A 40 -5.17 -10.48 4.31
CA ILE A 40 -5.68 -9.86 3.08
C ILE A 40 -5.54 -8.34 3.26
N VAL A 41 -4.61 -7.78 2.51
CA VAL A 41 -4.32 -6.33 2.50
C VAL A 41 -4.70 -5.78 1.14
N GLU A 42 -5.60 -4.82 1.14
CA GLU A 42 -5.95 -4.04 -0.03
C GLU A 42 -4.96 -2.89 -0.19
N TYR A 43 -4.44 -2.73 -1.40
CA TYR A 43 -3.48 -1.69 -1.73
C TYR A 43 -4.05 -0.77 -2.79
N HIS A 44 -4.18 0.50 -2.45
CA HIS A 44 -4.54 1.55 -3.39
C HIS A 44 -3.30 2.42 -3.65
N VAL A 45 -2.72 2.29 -4.84
CA VAL A 45 -1.47 2.96 -5.22
C VAL A 45 -1.77 3.99 -6.29
N VAL A 46 -1.40 5.24 -6.03
CA VAL A 46 -1.48 6.32 -7.01
C VAL A 46 -0.06 6.79 -7.31
N ALA A 47 0.38 6.62 -8.56
CA ALA A 47 1.70 7.01 -9.01
C ALA A 47 1.61 7.84 -10.29
N ILE A 48 2.12 9.07 -10.24
CA ILE A 48 2.22 9.96 -11.39
C ILE A 48 3.66 9.93 -11.88
N HIS A 49 3.87 9.60 -13.15
CA HIS A 49 5.17 9.44 -13.82
C HIS A 49 5.10 10.04 -15.24
N TYR A 50 6.26 10.31 -15.85
CA TYR A 50 6.44 10.92 -17.19
C TYR A 50 7.17 9.96 -18.14
#